data_AF-U5D3K1-F1
#
_entry.id   AF-U5D3K1-F1
#
_cell.length_a   1.000
_cell.length_b   1.000
_cell.length_c   1.000
_cell.angle_alpha   90.00
_cell.angle_beta   90.00
_cell.angle_gamma   90.00
#
_symmetry.space_group_name_H-M   'P 1'
#
loop_
_entity.id
_entity.type
_entity.pdbx_description
1 polymer ?
#
loop_
_entity_poly.entity_id
_entity_poly.type
_entity_poly.pdbx_seq_one_letter_code
_entity_poly.pdbx_strand_id
1 'polypeptide(L)'
;MLRIPVDEAVVEEATGKLNGVLDVYEAMLAKNKYLGGDKLSLADLHHLPNIRYILMTPKASLFTSHPHVSTWWSDISSHPAWTKAAALSDGAILKQAQTAMKGMQISQFASFLFVFVLLWNASSDL
;
A
#
# COMPACT_ATOMS: atom_id res chain seq x y z
N MET A 1 -3.88 11.52 -8.60
CA MET A 1 -4.75 10.33 -8.62
C MET A 1 -5.56 10.35 -9.89
N LEU A 2 -5.58 9.23 -10.63
CA LEU A 2 -6.48 9.09 -11.77
C LEU A 2 -7.92 9.12 -11.22
N ARG A 3 -8.78 9.96 -11.79
CA ARG A 3 -10.17 10.17 -11.34
C ARG A 3 -11.07 9.01 -11.82
N ILE A 4 -10.65 7.78 -11.53
CA ILE A 4 -11.38 6.56 -11.84
C ILE A 4 -12.17 6.22 -10.57
N PRO A 5 -13.51 6.15 -10.61
CA PRO A 5 -14.31 5.73 -9.47
C PRO A 5 -13.94 4.30 -9.09
N VAL A 6 -13.90 4.03 -7.78
CA VAL A 6 -13.71 2.67 -7.27
C VAL A 6 -14.98 1.88 -7.54
N ASP A 7 -14.84 0.73 -8.20
CA ASP A 7 -15.92 -0.23 -8.37
C ASP A 7 -15.87 -1.23 -7.20
N GLU A 8 -16.76 -1.02 -6.24
CA GLU A 8 -16.82 -1.84 -5.01
C GLU A 8 -17.13 -3.31 -5.30
N ALA A 9 -17.88 -3.63 -6.36
CA ALA A 9 -18.17 -5.01 -6.72
C ALA A 9 -16.91 -5.73 -7.21
N VAL A 10 -16.09 -5.05 -8.01
CA VAL A 10 -14.78 -5.57 -8.45
C VAL A 10 -13.82 -5.72 -7.27
N VAL A 11 -13.79 -4.76 -6.34
CA VAL A 11 -12.95 -4.82 -5.14
C VAL A 11 -13.33 -6.02 -4.27
N GLU A 12 -14.61 -6.29 -4.09
CA GLU A 12 -15.07 -7.41 -3.27
C GLU A 12 -14.79 -8.76 -3.93
N GLU A 13 -15.03 -8.90 -5.23
CA GLU A 13 -14.66 -10.11 -5.99
C GLU A 13 -13.15 -10.37 -5.91
N ALA A 14 -12.33 -9.33 -6.11
CA ALA A 14 -10.87 -9.44 -6.03
C ALA A 14 -10.42 -9.77 -4.60
N THR A 15 -11.08 -9.23 -3.58
CA THR A 15 -10.81 -9.53 -2.17
C THR A 15 -11.03 -11.01 -1.89
N GLY A 16 -12.15 -11.59 -2.35
CA GLY A 16 -12.44 -13.01 -2.18
C GLY A 16 -11.39 -13.92 -2.84
N LYS A 17 -11.00 -13.59 -4.08
CA LYS A 17 -9.93 -14.33 -4.79
C LYS A 17 -8.58 -14.21 -4.09
N LEU A 18 -8.23 -13.01 -3.64
CA LEU A 18 -6.98 -12.76 -2.92
C LEU A 18 -6.94 -13.55 -1.61
N ASN A 19 -8.04 -13.60 -0.86
CA ASN A 19 -8.10 -14.38 0.37
C ASN A 19 -7.78 -15.86 0.13
N GLY A 20 -8.36 -16.47 -0.91
CA GLY A 20 -8.03 -17.86 -1.27
C GLY A 20 -6.57 -18.07 -1.66
N VAL A 21 -5.92 -17.08 -2.27
CA VAL A 21 -4.47 -17.13 -2.55
C VAL A 21 -3.66 -17.01 -1.25
N LEU A 22 -4.08 -16.14 -0.33
CA LEU A 22 -3.42 -15.98 0.97
C LEU A 22 -3.56 -17.22 1.86
N ASP A 23 -4.69 -17.94 1.80
CA ASP A 23 -4.86 -19.23 2.46
C ASP A 23 -3.82 -20.26 1.97
N VAL A 24 -3.57 -20.30 0.65
CA VAL A 24 -2.52 -21.16 0.08
C VAL A 24 -1.14 -20.72 0.54
N TYR A 25 -0.86 -19.41 0.55
CA TYR A 25 0.43 -18.88 1.00
C TYR A 25 0.66 -19.18 2.48
N GLU A 26 -0.35 -19.03 3.31
CA GLU A 26 -0.30 -19.35 4.74
C GLU A 26 0.08 -20.84 4.94
N ALA A 27 -0.56 -21.75 4.20
CA ALA A 27 -0.24 -23.18 4.27
C ALA A 27 1.18 -23.51 3.76
N MET A 28 1.68 -22.78 2.76
CA MET A 28 3.04 -22.93 2.24
C MET A 28 4.09 -22.37 3.22
N LEU A 29 3.83 -21.20 3.78
CA LEU A 29 4.72 -20.48 4.70
C LEU A 29 4.72 -21.08 6.11
N ALA A 30 3.72 -21.88 6.45
CA ALA A 30 3.76 -22.74 7.64
C ALA A 30 4.84 -23.83 7.54
N LYS A 31 5.29 -24.17 6.32
CA LYS A 31 6.28 -25.24 6.07
C LYS A 31 7.62 -24.71 5.60
N ASN A 32 7.62 -23.56 4.90
CA ASN A 32 8.80 -22.96 4.30
C ASN A 32 8.97 -21.52 4.80
N LYS A 33 10.22 -21.04 4.87
CA LYS A 33 10.46 -19.64 5.25
C LYS A 33 9.94 -18.64 4.20
N TYR A 34 10.01 -19.01 2.92
CA TYR A 34 9.65 -18.17 1.78
C TYR A 34 8.76 -18.95 0.81
N LEU A 35 8.08 -18.25 -0.10
CA LEU A 35 7.24 -18.88 -1.11
C LEU A 35 8.05 -19.76 -2.07
N GLY A 36 9.31 -19.39 -2.30
CA GLY A 36 10.28 -20.17 -3.07
C GLY A 36 10.97 -21.31 -2.31
N GLY A 37 10.63 -21.55 -1.04
CA GLY A 37 11.27 -22.54 -0.17
C GLY A 37 12.09 -21.90 0.97
N ASP A 38 13.28 -22.43 1.26
CA ASP A 38 14.06 -21.99 2.43
C ASP A 38 14.86 -20.70 2.22
N LYS A 39 15.02 -20.26 0.96
CA LYS A 39 15.81 -19.09 0.59
C LYS A 39 14.96 -18.05 -0.11
N LEU A 40 15.23 -16.78 0.20
CA LEU A 40 14.62 -15.66 -0.48
C LEU A 40 14.85 -15.76 -1.98
N SER A 41 13.78 -15.62 -2.74
CA SER A 41 13.81 -15.80 -4.19
C SER A 41 13.08 -14.67 -4.91
N LEU A 42 13.19 -14.66 -6.25
CA LEU A 42 12.40 -13.74 -7.07
C LEU A 42 10.90 -13.93 -6.87
N ALA A 43 10.46 -15.16 -6.56
CA ALA A 43 9.06 -15.46 -6.28
C ALA A 43 8.53 -14.69 -5.06
N ASP A 44 9.38 -14.27 -4.13
CA ASP A 44 9.00 -13.46 -2.98
C ASP A 44 9.06 -11.95 -3.29
N LEU A 45 10.12 -11.54 -3.98
CA LEU A 45 10.39 -10.13 -4.28
C LEU A 45 9.37 -9.54 -5.26
N HIS A 46 8.82 -10.35 -6.16
CA HIS A 46 7.81 -9.92 -7.14
C HIS A 46 6.55 -9.35 -6.48
N HIS A 47 6.24 -9.76 -5.24
CA HIS A 47 5.05 -9.32 -4.52
C HIS A 47 5.18 -7.94 -3.88
N LEU A 48 6.42 -7.49 -3.64
CA LEU A 48 6.71 -6.29 -2.87
C LEU A 48 5.96 -5.03 -3.33
N PRO A 49 5.91 -4.68 -4.64
CA PRO A 49 5.20 -3.48 -5.08
C PRO A 49 3.68 -3.57 -4.88
N ASN A 50 3.09 -4.71 -5.24
CA ASN A 50 1.63 -4.85 -5.21
C ASN A 50 1.10 -4.93 -3.78
N ILE A 51 1.76 -5.71 -2.90
CA ILE A 51 1.35 -5.80 -1.50
C ILE A 51 1.50 -4.44 -0.82
N ARG A 52 2.58 -3.69 -1.10
CA ARG A 52 2.76 -2.33 -0.57
C ARG A 52 1.55 -1.45 -0.87
N TYR A 53 1.03 -1.48 -2.10
CA TYR A 53 -0.16 -0.69 -2.45
C TYR A 53 -1.41 -1.19 -1.74
N ILE A 54 -1.62 -2.51 -1.63
CA ILE A 54 -2.79 -3.08 -0.94
C ILE A 54 -2.80 -2.68 0.54
N LEU A 55 -1.64 -2.68 1.20
CA LEU A 55 -1.51 -2.27 2.61
C LEU A 55 -1.81 -0.79 2.86
N MET A 56 -1.85 0.05 1.81
CA MET A 56 -2.29 1.44 1.90
C MET A 56 -3.81 1.60 1.72
N THR A 57 -4.55 0.50 1.56
CA THR A 57 -6.01 0.48 1.42
C THR A 57 -6.68 -0.10 2.67
N PRO A 58 -8.02 0.03 2.82
CA PRO A 58 -8.76 -0.63 3.89
C PRO A 58 -8.65 -2.17 3.91
N LYS A 59 -8.14 -2.80 2.84
CA LYS A 59 -7.96 -4.25 2.73
C LYS A 59 -6.62 -4.74 3.31
N ALA A 60 -5.86 -3.89 4.00
CA ALA A 60 -4.59 -4.25 4.64
C ALA A 60 -4.72 -5.42 5.64
N SER A 61 -5.89 -5.55 6.28
CA SER A 61 -6.17 -6.61 7.26
C SER A 61 -6.07 -8.02 6.70
N LEU A 62 -6.19 -8.19 5.37
CA LEU A 62 -5.99 -9.49 4.72
C LEU A 62 -4.59 -10.03 4.96
N PHE A 63 -3.57 -9.18 5.01
CA PHE A 63 -2.20 -9.63 5.25
C PHE A 63 -1.86 -9.79 6.73
N THR A 64 -2.48 -9.00 7.61
CA THR A 64 -2.22 -9.07 9.06
C THR A 64 -3.01 -10.17 9.77
N SER A 65 -4.09 -10.66 9.17
CA SER A 65 -4.90 -11.78 9.69
C SER A 65 -4.30 -13.16 9.46
N HIS A 66 -3.34 -13.28 8.54
CA HIS A 66 -2.61 -14.51 8.22
C HIS A 66 -1.21 -14.45 8.87
N PRO A 67 -0.96 -15.14 10.00
CA PRO A 67 0.25 -14.92 10.78
C PRO A 67 1.54 -15.27 10.01
N HIS A 68 1.58 -16.38 9.27
CA HIS A 68 2.80 -16.75 8.51
C HIS A 68 3.02 -15.80 7.33
N VAL A 69 1.97 -15.42 6.61
CA VAL A 69 2.01 -14.38 5.58
C VAL A 69 2.48 -13.04 6.17
N SER A 70 1.98 -12.64 7.33
CA SER A 70 2.37 -11.39 7.98
C SER A 70 3.86 -11.41 8.36
N THR A 71 4.35 -12.52 8.90
CA THR A 71 5.79 -12.70 9.21
C THR A 71 6.64 -12.67 7.94
N TRP A 72 6.24 -13.41 6.90
CA TRP A 72 6.90 -13.42 5.61
C TRP A 72 6.98 -12.00 5.00
N TRP A 73 5.85 -11.29 4.98
CA TRP A 73 5.78 -9.91 4.49
C TRP A 73 6.75 -9.00 5.25
N SER A 74 6.76 -9.07 6.58
CA SER A 74 7.67 -8.28 7.42
C SER A 74 9.13 -8.53 7.05
N ASP A 75 9.52 -9.80 6.86
CA ASP A 75 10.88 -10.18 6.49
C ASP A 75 11.26 -9.60 5.11
N ILE A 76 10.48 -9.89 4.07
CA ILE A 76 10.81 -9.49 2.69
C ILE A 76 10.76 -7.97 2.49
N SER A 77 9.83 -7.28 3.18
CA SER A 77 9.68 -5.83 3.08
C SER A 77 10.73 -5.06 3.91
N SER A 78 11.45 -5.73 4.82
CA SER A 78 12.59 -5.17 5.52
C SER A 78 13.90 -5.23 4.70
N HIS A 79 13.90 -5.95 3.57
CA HIS A 79 15.10 -6.17 2.77
C HIS A 79 15.74 -4.84 2.31
N PRO A 80 17.06 -4.59 2.53
CA PRO A 80 17.67 -3.28 2.31
C PRO A 80 17.48 -2.71 0.90
N ALA A 81 17.56 -3.56 -0.12
CA ALA A 81 17.37 -3.14 -1.50
C ALA A 81 15.93 -2.67 -1.75
N TRP A 82 14.95 -3.33 -1.13
CA TRP A 82 13.55 -2.94 -1.23
C TRP A 82 13.28 -1.65 -0.49
N THR A 83 13.75 -1.52 0.76
CA THR A 83 13.60 -0.29 1.55
C THR A 83 14.15 0.93 0.80
N LYS A 84 15.31 0.77 0.13
CA LYS A 84 15.86 1.82 -0.74
C LYS A 84 14.96 2.12 -1.94
N ALA A 85 14.44 1.11 -2.62
CA ALA A 85 13.55 1.30 -3.77
C ALA A 85 12.22 1.99 -3.37
N ALA A 86 11.62 1.56 -2.26
CA ALA A 86 10.41 2.16 -1.71
C ALA A 86 10.62 3.64 -1.34
N ALA A 87 11.72 3.95 -0.65
CA ALA A 87 12.08 5.33 -0.29
C ALA A 87 12.32 6.23 -1.52
N LEU A 88 12.93 5.69 -2.59
CA LEU A 88 13.10 6.43 -3.85
C LEU A 88 11.75 6.74 -4.51
N SER A 89 10.81 5.79 -4.50
CA SER A 89 9.46 6.00 -4.99
C SER A 89 8.74 7.09 -4.20
N ASP A 90 8.87 7.10 -2.87
CA ASP A 90 8.22 8.10 -2.02
C ASP A 90 8.82 9.49 -2.21
N GLY A 91 10.15 9.57 -2.29
CA GLY A 91 10.86 10.81 -2.59
C GLY A 91 10.50 11.38 -3.96
N ALA A 92 10.26 10.53 -4.96
CA ALA A 92 9.79 10.98 -6.28
C ALA A 92 8.39 11.60 -6.20
N ILE A 93 7.48 11.02 -5.42
CA ILE A 93 6.13 11.57 -5.17
C ILE A 93 6.24 12.95 -4.50
N LEU A 94 7.08 13.07 -3.47
CA LEU A 94 7.29 14.35 -2.77
C LEU A 94 7.88 15.43 -3.70
N LYS A 95 8.86 15.07 -4.53
CA LYS A 95 9.40 16.00 -5.54
C LYS A 95 8.35 16.45 -6.55
N GLN A 96 7.49 15.53 -7.02
CA GLN A 96 6.41 15.88 -7.94
C GLN A 96 5.40 16.81 -7.29
N ALA A 97 5.00 16.56 -6.04
CA ALA A 97 4.13 17.44 -5.27
C ALA A 97 4.76 18.83 -5.08
N GLN A 98 6.04 18.90 -4.73
CA GLN A 98 6.78 20.17 -4.59
C GLN A 98 6.86 20.95 -5.91
N THR A 99 7.14 20.28 -7.03
CA THR A 99 7.15 20.91 -8.35
C THR A 99 5.77 21.43 -8.74
N ALA A 100 4.70 20.67 -8.45
CA ALA A 100 3.33 21.12 -8.69
C ALA A 100 2.95 22.34 -7.83
N MET A 101 3.46 22.41 -6.60
CA MET A 101 3.24 23.57 -5.70
C MET A 101 4.07 24.79 -6.06
N LYS A 102 5.28 24.63 -6.65
CA LYS A 102 6.17 25.76 -7.03
C LYS A 102 5.59 26.70 -8.09
N GLY A 103 4.57 26.29 -8.83
CA GLY A 103 3.88 27.13 -9.82
C GLY A 103 2.52 27.67 -9.36
N MET A 104 2.08 27.37 -8.14
CA MET A 104 0.76 27.74 -7.64
C MET A 104 0.77 29.17 -7.08
N GLN A 105 -0.14 30.04 -7.57
CA GLN A 105 -0.27 31.40 -7.06
C GLN A 105 -0.80 31.41 -5.61
N ILE A 106 -0.37 32.40 -4.82
CA ILE A 106 -0.77 32.56 -3.40
C ILE A 106 -2.30 32.60 -3.21
N SER A 107 -3.03 33.14 -4.20
CA SER A 107 -4.51 33.14 -4.21
C SER A 107 -5.13 31.72 -4.27
N GLN A 108 -4.42 30.74 -4.82
CA GLN A 108 -4.86 29.35 -4.89
C GLN A 108 -4.55 28.56 -3.60
N PHE A 109 -3.54 28.97 -2.82
CA PHE A 109 -3.27 28.41 -1.49
C PHE A 109 -4.39 28.73 -0.48
N ALA A 110 -5.00 29.92 -0.58
CA ALA A 110 -6.11 30.33 0.28
C ALA A 110 -7.35 29.42 0.12
N SER A 111 -7.60 28.93 -1.10
CA SER A 111 -8.72 28.02 -1.37
C SER A 111 -8.46 26.60 -0.83
N PHE A 112 -7.21 26.13 -0.86
CA PHE A 112 -6.83 24.82 -0.31
C PHE A 112 -6.89 24.78 1.22
N LEU A 113 -6.43 25.85 1.90
CA LEU A 113 -6.56 25.98 3.36
C LEU A 113 -8.02 26.10 3.80
N PHE A 114 -8.88 26.76 3.03
CA PHE A 114 -10.31 26.88 3.34
C PHE A 114 -11.03 25.53 3.27
N VAL A 115 -10.74 24.70 2.25
CA VAL A 115 -11.29 23.33 2.16
C VAL A 115 -10.73 22.43 3.27
N PHE A 116 -9.45 22.56 3.62
CA PHE A 116 -8.84 21.77 4.70
C PHE A 116 -9.41 22.14 6.08
N VAL A 117 -9.63 23.43 6.36
CA VAL A 117 -10.27 23.91 7.61
C VAL A 117 -11.75 23.49 7.67
N LEU A 118 -12.49 23.55 6.56
CA LEU A 118 -13.87 23.08 6.52
C LEU A 118 -13.98 21.56 6.72
N LEU A 119 -13.06 20.78 6.13
CA LEU A 119 -13.02 19.33 6.34
C LEU A 119 -12.58 18.94 7.76
N TRP A 120 -11.66 19.71 8.36
CA TRP A 120 -11.25 19.50 9.75
C TRP A 120 -12.38 19.82 10.74
N ASN A 121 -13.09 20.94 10.55
CA ASN A 121 -14.24 21.30 11.39
C ASN A 121 -15.42 20.34 11.22
N ALA A 122 -15.68 19.84 10.00
CA ALA A 122 -16.73 18.84 9.78
C ALA A 122 -16.38 17.46 10.38
N SER A 123 -15.09 17.16 10.59
CA SER A 123 -14.63 15.92 11.21
C SER A 123 -14.60 15.99 12.75
N SER A 124 -14.62 17.18 13.35
CA SER A 124 -14.64 17.37 14.80
C SER A 124 -16.04 17.31 15.42
N ASP A 125 -17.08 17.25 14.58
CA ASP A 125 -18.50 17.18 15.00
C ASP A 125 -19.10 15.76 14.86
N LEU A 126 -18.25 14.74 14.70
CA LEU A 126 -18.61 13.31 14.77
C LEU A 126 -17.99 12.64 15.99
#